data_AF-A0AAP3DM86-F1
#
_entry.id   AF-A0AAP3DM86-F1
#
_cell.length_a   1.000
_cell.length_b   1.000
_cell.length_c   1.000
_cell.angle_alpha   90.00
_cell.angle_beta   90.00
_cell.angle_gamma   90.00
#
_symmetry.space_group_name_H-M   'P 1'
#
loop_
_entity.id
_entity.type
_entity.pdbx_description
1 polymer ?
#
loop_
_entity_poly.entity_id
_entity_poly.type
_entity_poly.pdbx_seq_one_letter_code
_entity_poly.pdbx_strand_id
1 'polypeptide(L)' 'KKEEVNHVTYIDYKSAKLALFTYLEGWYNRKRIHGGLGYKTPLAVEDLLRNAS' A
#
# COMPACT_ATOMS: atom_id res chain seq x y z
N LYS A 1 -13.29 -9.79 15.57
CA LYS A 1 -13.24 -9.07 14.27
C LYS A 1 -13.04 -7.59 14.62
N LYS A 2 -11.88 -7.00 14.33
CA LYS A 2 -11.66 -5.57 14.58
C LYS A 2 -12.16 -4.83 13.33
N GLU A 3 -13.35 -4.26 13.43
CA GLU A 3 -13.83 -3.31 12.43
C GLU A 3 -12.86 -2.12 12.39
N GLU A 4 -12.58 -1.61 11.19
CA GLU A 4 -11.81 -0.38 11.00
C GLU A 4 -12.47 0.74 11.81
N VAL A 5 -11.75 1.32 12.77
CA VAL A 5 -12.28 2.31 13.71
C VAL A 5 -12.35 3.71 13.08
N ASN A 6 -11.63 3.94 11.98
CA ASN A 6 -11.48 5.26 11.36
C ASN A 6 -12.42 5.44 10.16
N HIS A 7 -13.61 6.00 10.43
CA HIS A 7 -14.45 6.53 9.36
C HIS A 7 -13.89 7.88 8.89
N VAL A 8 -13.45 7.94 7.65
CA VAL A 8 -13.00 9.19 7.00
C VAL A 8 -14.02 9.57 5.94
N THR A 9 -14.56 10.79 6.03
CA THR A 9 -15.39 11.38 4.97
C THR A 9 -14.49 12.20 4.05
N TYR A 10 -14.47 11.86 2.77
CA TYR A 10 -13.75 12.63 1.75
C TYR A 10 -14.69 13.64 1.10
N ILE A 11 -14.20 14.87 0.95
CA ILE A 11 -14.98 16.01 0.42
C ILE A 11 -15.24 15.81 -1.09
N ASP A 12 -14.32 15.17 -1.80
CA ASP A 12 -14.39 14.97 -3.24
C ASP A 12 -13.58 13.73 -3.69
N TYR A 13 -13.75 13.33 -4.94
CA TYR A 13 -13.07 12.17 -5.50
C TYR A 13 -11.54 12.29 -5.49
N LYS A 14 -10.98 13.48 -5.72
CA LYS A 14 -9.53 13.68 -5.75
C LYS A 14 -8.92 13.51 -4.37
N SER A 15 -9.57 14.03 -3.33
CA SER A 15 -9.12 13.84 -1.95
C SER A 15 -9.16 12.36 -1.53
N ALA A 16 -10.22 11.63 -1.89
CA ALA A 16 -10.28 10.18 -1.67
C ALA A 16 -9.18 9.42 -2.43
N LYS A 17 -8.97 9.75 -3.71
CA LYS A 17 -7.94 9.12 -4.55
C LYS A 17 -6.54 9.35 -3.99
N LEU A 18 -6.24 10.58 -3.55
CA LEU A 18 -4.94 10.91 -2.97
C LEU A 18 -4.72 10.17 -1.66
N ALA A 19 -5.71 10.15 -0.77
CA ALA A 19 -5.61 9.43 0.50
C ALA A 19 -5.36 7.93 0.28
N LEU A 20 -6.06 7.32 -0.67
CA LEU A 20 -5.85 5.93 -1.05
C LEU A 20 -4.44 5.70 -1.61
N PHE A 21 -3.98 6.55 -2.52
CA PHE A 21 -2.63 6.46 -3.07
C PHE A 21 -1.56 6.56 -1.98
N THR A 22 -1.68 7.56 -1.10
CA THR A 22 -0.75 7.74 0.02
C THR A 22 -0.76 6.54 0.96
N TYR A 23 -1.93 5.95 1.25
CA TYR A 23 -2.00 4.75 2.07
C TYR A 23 -1.34 3.55 1.39
N LEU A 24 -1.63 3.33 0.09
CA LEU A 24 -1.10 2.21 -0.67
C LEU A 24 0.43 2.28 -0.76
N GLU A 25 0.97 3.40 -1.24
CA GLU A 25 2.41 3.59 -1.48
C GLU A 25 3.19 3.88 -0.20
N GLY A 26 2.61 4.68 0.69
CA GLY A 26 3.28 5.14 1.91
C GLY A 26 3.29 4.11 3.02
N TRP A 27 2.38 3.13 3.02
CA TRP A 27 2.28 2.17 4.12
C TRP A 27 2.01 0.74 3.65
N TYR A 28 0.96 0.51 2.86
CA TYR A 28 0.51 -0.84 2.51
C TYR A 28 1.58 -1.62 1.74
N ASN A 29 2.03 -1.13 0.59
CA ASN A 29 3.01 -1.80 -0.28
C ASN A 29 4.39 -1.95 0.40
N ARG A 30 4.70 -1.09 1.38
CA ARG A 30 5.96 -1.15 2.13
C ARG A 30 5.96 -2.23 3.21
N LYS A 31 4.80 -2.52 3.81
CA LYS A 31 4.69 -3.41 4.99
C LYS A 31 3.95 -4.72 4.72
N ARG A 32 3.12 -4.79 3.68
CA ARG A 32 2.31 -5.96 3.40
C ARG A 32 3.16 -7.05 2.77
N ILE A 33 3.26 -8.18 3.46
CA ILE A 33 3.88 -9.39 2.94
C ILE A 33 2.86 -10.17 2.09
N HIS A 34 3.27 -10.57 0.89
CA HIS A 34 2.44 -11.37 -0.02
C HIS A 34 3.04 -12.77 -0.24
N GLY A 35 2.22 -13.81 -0.02
CA GLY A 35 2.64 -15.20 -0.24
C GLY A 35 3.01 -15.48 -1.70
N GLY A 36 2.28 -14.90 -2.66
CA GLY A 36 2.59 -15.00 -4.09
C GLY A 36 3.89 -14.30 -4.51
N LEU A 37 4.42 -13.39 -3.67
CA LEU A 37 5.73 -12.75 -3.86
C LEU A 37 6.84 -13.47 -3.08
N GLY A 38 6.62 -14.73 -2.68
CA GLY A 38 7.60 -15.48 -1.86
C GLY A 38 7.79 -14.87 -0.47
N TYR A 39 6.70 -14.40 0.14
CA TYR A 39 6.70 -13.72 1.44
C TYR A 39 7.54 -12.43 1.47
N LYS A 40 7.62 -11.73 0.34
CA LYS A 40 8.22 -10.38 0.24
C LYS A 40 7.13 -9.31 0.19
N THR A 41 7.55 -8.07 0.46
CA THR A 41 6.72 -6.90 0.24
C THR A 41 6.82 -6.47 -1.22
N PRO A 42 5.78 -5.83 -1.79
CA PRO A 42 5.83 -5.27 -3.14
C PRO A 42 7.05 -4.38 -3.34
N LEU A 43 7.32 -3.47 -2.41
CA LEU A 43 8.50 -2.59 -2.48
C LEU A 43 9.81 -3.40 -2.54
N ALA A 44 9.96 -4.45 -1.74
CA ALA A 44 11.16 -5.27 -1.78
C ALA A 44 11.35 -5.97 -3.13
N VAL A 45 10.26 -6.36 -3.80
CA VAL A 45 10.34 -6.94 -5.15
C VAL A 45 10.72 -5.88 -6.17
N GLU A 46 10.14 -4.68 -6.10
CA GLU A 46 10.49 -3.55 -6.96
C GLU A 46 11.97 -3.15 -6.82
N ASP A 47 12.48 -3.06 -5.59
CA ASP A 47 13.89 -2.76 -5.31
C ASP A 47 14.82 -3.84 -5.88
N LEU A 48 14.44 -5.12 -5.75
CA LEU A 48 15.20 -6.23 -6.33
C LEU A 48 15.25 -6.15 -7.86
N LEU A 49 14.12 -5.83 -8.51
CA LEU A 49 14.04 -5.67 -9.98
C LEU A 49 14.88 -4.48 -10.46
N ARG A 50 14.83 -3.36 -9.71
CA ARG A 50 15.59 -2.15 -10.03
C ARG A 50 17.10 -2.35 -9.89
N ASN A 51 17.54 -3.11 -8.89
CA ASN A 51 18.96 -3.38 -8.64
C ASN A 51 19.53 -4.47 -9.57
N ALA A 52 18.67 -5.26 -10.23
CA ALA A 52 19.06 -6.30 -11.17
C ALA A 52 19.22 -5.79 -12.62
N SER A 53 18.90 -4.51 -12.87
CA SER A 53 19.05 -3.82 -14.15
C SER A 53 20.31 -2.95 -14.16
#